data_AF-A0A2K5R5A6-F1
#
_entry.id   AF-A0A2K5R5A6-F1
#
_cell.length_a   1.000
_cell.length_b   1.000
_cell.length_c   1.000
_cell.angle_alpha   90.00
_cell.angle_beta   90.00
_cell.angle_gamma   90.00
#
_symmetry.space_group_name_H-M   'P 1'
#
loop_
_entity.id
_entity.type
_entity.pdbx_description
1 polymer ?
#
loop_
_entity_poly.entity_id
_entity_poly.type
_entity_poly.pdbx_seq_one_letter_code
_entity_poly.pdbx_strand_id
1 'polypeptide(L)'
;LFQVNGHNPGSDGQARESLREDLQKFLGGEVLLHQLDDLTKVNPVTLETVLRCLQARYMADTFYTNAGCTLVALNPFKPVLHLYSPELMREYHAAPQPQKLKPHVFTVGEQTYRNVKSLIEPVNQSIVVSGESGAGKTWTSRCLMKFYAVVATSPASWESHKIAERIEQRILNSNPVMEAFGRLSRDTRQLVFVLALEPRCAFLSIVSNDS
;
A
#
# COMPACT_ATOMS: atom_id res chain seq x y z
N LEU A 1 -1.12 63.84 1.56
CA LEU A 1 -0.11 63.15 0.72
C LEU A 1 0.74 62.35 1.69
N PHE A 2 0.50 61.06 1.93
CA PHE A 2 0.89 59.97 1.04
C PHE A 2 -0.10 58.79 1.08
N GLN A 3 -0.16 58.11 -0.07
CA GLN A 3 -1.08 57.06 -0.47
C GLN A 3 -0.91 55.73 0.28
N VAL A 4 -2.05 55.07 0.45
CA VAL A 4 -2.22 53.64 0.74
C VAL A 4 -1.83 52.84 -0.51
N ASN A 5 -0.82 51.97 -0.43
CA ASN A 5 -0.48 51.04 -1.50
C ASN A 5 -1.29 49.74 -1.35
N GLY A 6 -2.11 49.47 -2.37
CA GLY A 6 -2.96 48.29 -2.48
C GLY A 6 -2.17 47.00 -2.71
N HIS A 7 -2.63 45.94 -2.07
CA HIS A 7 -2.30 44.56 -2.42
C HIS A 7 -2.85 44.24 -3.82
N ASN A 8 -2.00 43.70 -4.68
CA ASN A 8 -2.30 43.37 -6.06
C ASN A 8 -2.91 41.95 -6.14
N PRO A 9 -4.17 41.75 -6.56
CA PRO A 9 -4.81 40.42 -6.63
C PRO A 9 -4.54 39.69 -7.97
N GLY A 10 -3.62 40.20 -8.81
CA GLY A 10 -3.48 39.77 -10.21
C GLY A 10 -2.60 38.55 -10.49
N SER A 11 -1.79 38.05 -9.55
CA SER A 11 -0.86 36.94 -9.84
C SER A 11 -1.49 35.54 -9.71
N ASP A 12 -2.57 35.40 -8.94
CA ASP A 12 -3.23 34.11 -8.68
C ASP A 12 -4.11 33.62 -9.84
N GLY A 13 -4.67 34.54 -10.63
CA GLY A 13 -5.54 34.18 -11.76
C GLY A 13 -4.79 33.55 -12.92
N GLN A 14 -3.62 34.09 -13.24
CA GLN A 14 -2.82 33.66 -14.40
C GLN A 14 -2.12 32.30 -14.17
N ALA A 15 -1.69 32.03 -12.93
CA ALA A 15 -1.17 30.72 -12.55
C ALA A 15 -2.25 29.63 -12.57
N ARG A 16 -3.48 29.97 -12.17
CA ARG A 16 -4.64 29.06 -12.17
C ARG A 16 -5.13 28.73 -13.58
N GLU A 17 -5.13 29.69 -14.51
CA GLU A 17 -5.46 29.42 -15.91
C GLU A 17 -4.41 28.54 -16.60
N SER A 18 -3.12 28.81 -16.38
CA SER A 18 -2.03 27.98 -16.89
C SER A 18 -2.10 26.53 -16.38
N LEU A 19 -2.31 26.34 -15.06
CA LEU A 19 -2.54 25.03 -14.46
C LEU A 19 -3.76 24.32 -15.08
N ARG A 20 -4.85 25.05 -15.33
CA ARG A 20 -6.07 24.49 -15.91
C ARG A 20 -5.85 24.00 -17.34
N GLU A 21 -5.09 24.73 -18.16
CA GLU A 21 -4.73 24.32 -19.51
C GLU A 21 -3.78 23.11 -19.52
N ASP A 22 -2.79 23.08 -18.64
CA ASP A 22 -1.88 21.94 -18.46
C ASP A 22 -2.63 20.69 -17.99
N LEU A 23 -3.60 20.86 -17.07
CA LEU A 23 -4.51 19.81 -16.64
C LEU A 23 -5.37 19.31 -17.81
N GLN A 24 -5.96 20.20 -18.60
CA GLN A 24 -6.81 19.80 -19.72
C GLN A 24 -6.04 19.07 -20.81
N LYS A 25 -4.78 19.46 -21.07
CA LYS A 25 -3.87 18.75 -21.97
C LYS A 25 -3.44 17.40 -21.41
N PHE A 26 -3.11 17.31 -20.12
CA PHE A 26 -2.78 16.02 -19.48
C PHE A 26 -3.98 15.06 -19.46
N LEU A 27 -5.18 15.59 -19.21
CA LEU A 27 -6.42 14.82 -19.21
C LEU A 27 -6.90 14.45 -20.62
N GLY A 28 -6.50 15.21 -21.65
CA GLY A 28 -6.84 14.98 -23.06
C GLY A 28 -5.78 14.21 -23.86
N GLY A 29 -4.53 14.16 -23.39
CA GLY A 29 -3.45 13.38 -23.97
C GLY A 29 -3.52 11.95 -23.47
N GLU A 30 -3.66 10.98 -24.38
CA GLU A 30 -3.82 9.55 -24.12
C GLU A 30 -2.56 8.87 -23.51
N VAL A 31 -2.07 9.36 -22.37
CA VAL A 31 -1.51 8.42 -21.40
C VAL A 31 -2.72 7.74 -20.81
N LEU A 32 -2.90 6.47 -21.11
CA LEU A 32 -3.84 5.62 -20.40
C LEU A 32 -3.50 5.72 -18.91
N LEU A 33 -4.14 6.63 -18.17
CA LEU A 33 -3.82 6.94 -16.77
C LEU A 33 -3.84 5.69 -15.89
N HIS A 34 -4.60 4.68 -16.30
CA HIS A 34 -4.61 3.37 -15.66
C HIS A 34 -3.27 2.61 -15.73
N GLN A 35 -2.36 2.96 -16.63
CA GLN A 35 -1.05 2.34 -16.80
C GLN A 35 0.04 2.98 -15.93
N LEU A 36 -0.25 4.14 -15.31
CA LEU A 36 0.69 4.85 -14.45
C LEU A 36 0.82 4.12 -13.10
N ASP A 37 1.91 3.38 -12.95
CA ASP A 37 2.18 2.58 -11.76
C ASP A 37 2.73 3.39 -10.57
N ASP A 38 3.10 4.65 -10.78
CA ASP A 38 3.64 5.53 -9.74
C ASP A 38 3.04 6.94 -9.86
N LEU A 39 2.35 7.38 -8.81
CA LEU A 39 1.68 8.67 -8.73
C LEU A 39 2.65 9.86 -8.76
N THR A 40 3.92 9.66 -8.41
CA THR A 40 4.95 10.72 -8.49
C THR A 40 5.30 11.10 -9.93
N LYS A 41 4.90 10.26 -10.90
CA LYS A 41 5.11 10.49 -12.34
C LYS A 41 3.93 11.20 -13.02
N VAL A 42 2.86 11.48 -12.28
CA VAL A 42 1.73 12.28 -12.77
C VAL A 42 2.19 13.73 -12.91
N ASN A 43 1.87 14.39 -14.02
CA ASN A 43 2.29 15.77 -14.26
C ASN A 43 1.12 16.63 -14.76
N PRO A 44 0.72 17.70 -14.05
CA PRO A 44 1.25 18.13 -12.76
C PRO A 44 0.81 17.20 -11.61
N VAL A 45 1.63 17.07 -10.56
CA VAL A 45 1.23 16.34 -9.33
C VAL A 45 0.27 17.22 -8.54
N THR A 46 -1.03 17.00 -8.71
CA THR A 46 -2.10 17.73 -8.02
C THR A 46 -3.12 16.75 -7.46
N LEU A 47 -3.93 17.20 -6.51
CA LEU A 47 -5.02 16.37 -5.97
C LEU A 47 -5.94 15.85 -7.09
N GLU A 48 -6.29 16.71 -8.05
CA GLU A 48 -7.19 16.34 -9.16
C GLU A 48 -6.56 15.27 -10.05
N THR A 49 -5.31 15.43 -10.48
CA THR A 49 -4.65 14.48 -11.37
C THR A 49 -4.39 13.14 -10.70
N VAL A 50 -4.04 13.14 -9.41
CA VAL A 50 -3.87 11.93 -8.62
C VAL A 50 -5.20 11.19 -8.46
N LEU A 51 -6.29 11.88 -8.11
CA LEU A 51 -7.62 11.27 -7.99
C LEU A 51 -8.10 10.67 -9.31
N ARG A 52 -7.91 11.38 -10.43
CA ARG A 52 -8.25 10.88 -11.77
C ARG A 52 -7.43 9.65 -12.15
N CYS A 53 -6.13 9.64 -11.85
CA CYS A 53 -5.27 8.48 -12.07
C CYS A 53 -5.76 7.26 -11.28
N LEU A 54 -6.00 7.44 -9.98
CA LEU A 54 -6.53 6.39 -9.12
C LEU A 54 -7.91 5.89 -9.58
N GLN A 55 -8.79 6.80 -10.01
CA GLN A 55 -10.10 6.45 -10.56
C GLN A 55 -9.97 5.61 -11.84
N ALA A 56 -9.12 6.03 -12.78
CA ALA A 56 -8.88 5.30 -14.02
C ALA A 56 -8.30 3.90 -13.76
N ARG A 57 -7.34 3.79 -12.82
CA ARG A 57 -6.77 2.50 -12.39
C ARG A 57 -7.83 1.60 -11.76
N TYR A 58 -8.67 2.14 -10.88
CA TYR A 58 -9.76 1.40 -10.25
C TYR A 58 -10.77 0.88 -11.28
N MET A 59 -11.14 1.69 -12.27
CA MET A 59 -12.03 1.28 -13.36
C MET A 59 -11.42 0.19 -14.26
N ALA A 60 -10.10 0.10 -14.31
CA ALA A 60 -9.34 -0.93 -15.02
C ALA A 60 -8.95 -2.13 -14.13
N ASP A 61 -9.63 -2.33 -12.99
CA ASP A 61 -9.36 -3.41 -12.03
C ASP A 61 -7.91 -3.45 -11.50
N THR A 62 -7.27 -2.29 -11.42
CA THR A 62 -5.92 -2.12 -10.88
C THR A 62 -5.98 -1.38 -9.54
N PHE A 63 -5.75 -2.11 -8.45
CA PHE A 63 -6.03 -1.64 -7.09
C PHE A 63 -4.81 -1.17 -6.30
N TYR A 64 -3.61 -1.35 -6.84
CA TYR A 64 -2.35 -0.99 -6.19
C TYR A 64 -1.59 0.00 -7.04
N THR A 65 -1.04 1.06 -6.44
CA THR A 65 -0.27 2.10 -7.14
C THR A 65 0.83 2.62 -6.22
N ASN A 66 2.05 2.78 -6.74
CA ASN A 66 3.13 3.37 -5.96
C ASN A 66 2.91 4.88 -5.78
N ALA A 67 3.41 5.42 -4.68
CA ALA A 67 3.57 6.84 -4.43
C ALA A 67 4.96 7.02 -3.80
N GLY A 68 5.99 7.05 -4.65
CA GLY A 68 7.38 7.02 -4.22
C GLY A 68 7.70 5.73 -3.47
N CYS A 69 8.09 5.84 -2.20
CA CYS A 69 8.39 4.68 -1.35
C CYS A 69 7.15 4.06 -0.69
N THR A 70 5.98 4.66 -0.82
CA THR A 70 4.72 4.18 -0.25
C THR A 70 3.86 3.47 -1.29
N LEU A 71 2.99 2.58 -0.85
CA LEU A 71 2.04 1.87 -1.72
C LEU A 71 0.61 2.32 -1.36
N VAL A 72 -0.10 2.86 -2.35
CA VAL A 72 -1.53 3.16 -2.27
C VAL A 72 -2.31 1.92 -2.67
N ALA A 73 -3.19 1.45 -1.79
CA ALA A 73 -4.10 0.34 -2.03
C ALA A 73 -5.55 0.83 -2.00
N LEU A 74 -6.30 0.59 -3.07
CA LEU A 74 -7.73 0.86 -3.16
C LEU A 74 -8.50 -0.42 -2.87
N ASN A 75 -9.47 -0.36 -1.95
CA ASN A 75 -10.31 -1.52 -1.65
C ASN A 75 -11.26 -1.79 -2.84
N PRO A 76 -11.19 -2.95 -3.51
CA PRO A 76 -12.07 -3.25 -4.66
C PRO A 76 -13.54 -3.50 -4.27
N PHE A 77 -13.84 -3.71 -2.98
CA PHE A 77 -15.16 -4.11 -2.45
C PHE A 77 -15.78 -5.35 -3.13
N LYS A 78 -14.97 -6.12 -3.86
CA LYS A 78 -15.33 -7.36 -4.53
C LYS A 78 -14.20 -8.39 -4.39
N PRO A 79 -14.49 -9.69 -4.42
CA PRO A 79 -13.46 -10.72 -4.46
C PRO A 79 -12.62 -10.61 -5.74
N VAL A 80 -11.30 -10.55 -5.59
CA VAL A 80 -10.33 -10.56 -6.71
C VAL A 80 -9.36 -11.71 -6.51
N LEU A 81 -9.78 -12.92 -6.89
CA LEU A 81 -9.11 -14.17 -6.51
C LEU A 81 -7.66 -14.27 -7.02
N HIS A 82 -7.39 -13.77 -8.22
CA HIS A 82 -6.06 -13.86 -8.84
C HIS A 82 -5.01 -12.96 -8.16
N LEU A 83 -5.44 -11.87 -7.51
CA LEU A 83 -4.60 -10.85 -6.89
C LEU A 83 -3.82 -11.37 -5.66
N TYR A 84 -4.28 -12.47 -5.06
CA TYR A 84 -3.70 -13.02 -3.83
C TYR A 84 -3.39 -14.52 -3.94
N SER A 85 -3.18 -15.00 -5.16
CA SER A 85 -2.85 -16.40 -5.41
C SER A 85 -1.45 -16.76 -4.87
N PRO A 86 -1.25 -17.98 -4.35
CA PRO A 86 0.08 -18.46 -3.97
C PRO A 86 1.09 -18.44 -5.12
N GLU A 87 0.63 -18.60 -6.36
CA GLU A 87 1.43 -18.50 -7.58
C GLU A 87 2.02 -17.11 -7.73
N LEU A 88 1.18 -16.07 -7.58
CA LEU A 88 1.63 -14.68 -7.65
C LEU A 88 2.58 -14.33 -6.50
N MET A 89 2.32 -14.84 -5.29
CA MET A 89 3.25 -14.67 -4.15
C MET A 89 4.65 -15.22 -4.49
N ARG A 90 4.71 -16.42 -5.08
CA ARG A 90 5.97 -17.03 -5.52
C ARG A 90 6.64 -16.25 -6.65
N GLU A 91 5.87 -15.70 -7.59
CA GLU A 91 6.39 -14.85 -8.67
C GLU A 91 7.10 -13.61 -8.13
N TYR A 92 6.46 -12.87 -7.22
CA TYR A 92 7.06 -11.70 -6.57
C TYR A 92 8.31 -12.05 -5.76
N HIS A 93 8.31 -13.21 -5.10
CA HIS A 93 9.48 -13.69 -4.36
C HIS A 93 10.67 -14.04 -5.26
N ALA A 94 10.40 -14.75 -6.36
CA ALA A 94 11.44 -15.21 -7.29
C ALA A 94 12.02 -14.08 -8.17
N ALA A 95 11.29 -12.97 -8.33
CA ALA A 95 11.72 -11.86 -9.17
C ALA A 95 13.02 -11.21 -8.66
N PRO A 96 14.10 -11.09 -9.46
CA PRO A 96 15.34 -10.47 -9.01
C PRO A 96 15.16 -9.01 -8.57
N GLN A 97 14.25 -8.29 -9.22
CA GLN A 97 13.96 -6.88 -8.99
C GLN A 97 12.43 -6.68 -8.82
N PRO A 98 11.85 -6.99 -7.65
CA PRO A 98 10.41 -6.93 -7.41
C PRO A 98 9.82 -5.52 -7.60
N GLN A 99 10.64 -4.47 -7.45
CA GLN A 99 10.27 -3.08 -7.73
C GLN A 99 10.01 -2.78 -9.22
N LYS A 100 10.44 -3.66 -10.14
CA LYS A 100 10.11 -3.55 -11.58
C LYS A 100 8.80 -4.23 -11.94
N LEU A 101 8.25 -5.08 -11.07
CA LEU A 101 6.94 -5.67 -11.25
C LEU A 101 5.84 -4.63 -11.04
N LYS A 102 4.60 -5.00 -11.38
CA LYS A 102 3.43 -4.16 -11.10
C LYS A 102 3.35 -3.84 -9.60
N PRO A 103 2.91 -2.63 -9.22
CA PRO A 103 2.72 -2.27 -7.82
C PRO A 103 1.84 -3.30 -7.12
N HIS A 104 2.31 -3.82 -5.99
CA HIS A 104 1.57 -4.80 -5.22
C HIS A 104 2.04 -4.84 -3.77
N VAL A 105 1.18 -5.30 -2.87
CA VAL A 105 1.54 -5.49 -1.46
C VAL A 105 2.69 -6.49 -1.30
N PHE A 106 2.83 -7.42 -2.24
CA PHE A 106 3.93 -8.40 -2.25
C PHE A 106 5.28 -7.77 -2.58
N THR A 107 5.33 -6.67 -3.33
CA THR A 107 6.58 -5.91 -3.50
C THR A 107 7.07 -5.37 -2.16
N VAL A 108 6.16 -4.82 -1.36
CA VAL A 108 6.47 -4.32 -0.01
C VAL A 108 6.92 -5.47 0.89
N GLY A 109 6.16 -6.57 0.91
CA GLY A 109 6.49 -7.76 1.68
C GLY A 109 7.85 -8.35 1.31
N GLU A 110 8.14 -8.49 0.02
CA GLU A 110 9.41 -9.02 -0.47
C GLU A 110 10.59 -8.10 -0.12
N GLN A 111 10.44 -6.78 -0.25
CA GLN A 111 11.48 -5.84 0.12
C GLN A 111 11.79 -5.93 1.63
N THR A 112 10.77 -5.98 2.48
CA THR A 112 10.91 -6.17 3.92
C THR A 112 11.60 -7.50 4.23
N TYR A 113 11.20 -8.59 3.57
CA TYR A 113 11.80 -9.91 3.74
C TYR A 113 13.30 -9.93 3.38
N ARG A 114 13.65 -9.33 2.23
CA ARG A 114 15.04 -9.22 1.79
C ARG A 114 15.87 -8.41 2.76
N ASN A 115 15.36 -7.28 3.25
CA ASN A 115 16.07 -6.44 4.22
C ASN A 115 16.41 -7.20 5.50
N VAL A 116 15.50 -8.03 6.02
CA VAL A 116 15.78 -8.88 7.19
C VAL A 116 16.84 -9.94 6.88
N LYS A 117 16.84 -10.51 5.67
CA LYS A 117 17.77 -11.57 5.26
C LYS A 117 19.15 -11.09 4.81
N SER A 118 19.26 -9.90 4.26
CA SER A 118 20.47 -9.43 3.56
C SER A 118 21.56 -8.88 4.49
N LEU A 119 21.23 -8.62 5.75
CA LEU A 119 22.13 -7.97 6.68
C LEU A 119 22.91 -9.02 7.49
N ILE A 120 24.22 -8.80 7.63
CA ILE A 120 25.12 -9.60 8.49
C ILE A 120 24.58 -9.59 9.93
N GLU A 121 24.05 -8.45 10.37
CA GLU A 121 23.26 -8.30 11.59
C GLU A 121 21.80 -8.01 11.21
N PRO A 122 20.89 -8.96 11.40
CA PRO A 122 19.50 -8.78 11.02
C PRO A 122 18.85 -7.62 11.80
N VAL A 123 18.33 -6.62 11.09
CA VAL A 123 17.59 -5.50 11.68
C VAL A 123 16.10 -5.75 11.54
N ASN A 124 15.36 -5.61 12.64
CA ASN A 124 13.91 -5.73 12.65
C ASN A 124 13.29 -4.73 11.68
N GLN A 125 12.30 -5.18 10.90
CA GLN A 125 11.57 -4.34 9.97
C GLN A 125 10.12 -4.19 10.41
N SER A 126 9.46 -3.10 10.00
CA SER A 126 8.03 -2.93 10.21
C SER A 126 7.33 -2.43 8.95
N ILE A 127 6.12 -2.92 8.72
CA ILE A 127 5.20 -2.43 7.69
C ILE A 127 4.02 -1.78 8.40
N VAL A 128 3.79 -0.51 8.11
CA VAL A 128 2.67 0.26 8.65
C VAL A 128 1.56 0.33 7.60
N VAL A 129 0.37 -0.15 7.96
CA VAL A 129 -0.84 -0.12 7.13
C VAL A 129 -1.85 0.83 7.77
N SER A 130 -2.02 2.00 7.17
CA SER A 130 -2.95 3.05 7.59
C SER A 130 -4.15 3.14 6.66
N GLY A 131 -5.22 3.79 7.13
CA GLY A 131 -6.46 3.99 6.38
C GLY A 131 -7.67 4.10 7.29
N GLU A 132 -8.79 4.55 6.75
CA GLU A 132 -10.06 4.65 7.49
C GLU A 132 -10.68 3.28 7.77
N SER A 133 -11.77 3.27 8.56
CA SER A 133 -12.57 2.07 8.75
C SER A 133 -13.08 1.56 7.39
N GLY A 134 -12.97 0.25 7.14
CA GLY A 134 -13.35 -0.34 5.85
C GLY A 134 -12.32 -0.20 4.71
N ALA A 135 -11.19 0.50 4.90
CA ALA A 135 -10.15 0.66 3.87
C ALA A 135 -9.40 -0.64 3.51
N GLY A 136 -9.61 -1.73 4.24
CA GLY A 136 -8.97 -3.03 3.95
C GLY A 136 -7.68 -3.32 4.73
N LYS A 137 -7.34 -2.54 5.76
CA LYS A 137 -6.11 -2.72 6.58
C LYS A 137 -5.93 -4.16 7.09
N THR A 138 -6.95 -4.71 7.73
CA THR A 138 -7.02 -6.09 8.23
C THR A 138 -6.71 -7.11 7.13
N TRP A 139 -7.32 -6.94 5.95
CA TRP A 139 -7.12 -7.83 4.82
C TRP A 139 -5.68 -7.77 4.30
N THR A 140 -5.15 -6.55 4.11
CA THR A 140 -3.76 -6.32 3.70
C THR A 140 -2.77 -6.95 4.66
N SER A 141 -2.97 -6.80 5.98
CA SER A 141 -2.09 -7.42 6.98
C SER A 141 -2.13 -8.95 6.93
N ARG A 142 -3.32 -9.55 6.77
CA ARG A 142 -3.47 -11.01 6.59
C ARG A 142 -2.80 -11.50 5.31
N CYS A 143 -2.92 -10.74 4.24
CA CYS A 143 -2.29 -11.04 2.97
C CYS A 143 -0.76 -11.06 3.07
N LEU A 144 -0.17 -10.09 3.76
CA LEU A 144 1.27 -10.06 4.04
C LEU A 144 1.73 -11.24 4.90
N MET A 145 0.96 -11.60 5.94
CA MET A 145 1.27 -12.79 6.75
C MET A 145 1.24 -14.07 5.91
N LYS A 146 0.23 -14.23 5.03
CA LYS A 146 0.16 -15.36 4.09
C LYS A 146 1.35 -15.38 3.13
N PHE A 147 1.74 -14.22 2.58
CA PHE A 147 2.92 -14.10 1.74
C PHE A 147 4.17 -14.61 2.48
N TYR A 148 4.40 -14.19 3.72
CA TYR A 148 5.53 -14.67 4.53
C TYR A 148 5.48 -16.17 4.81
N ALA A 149 4.30 -16.73 5.06
CA ALA A 149 4.16 -18.18 5.20
C ALA A 149 4.59 -18.90 3.91
N VAL A 150 4.12 -18.43 2.74
CA VAL A 150 4.46 -19.03 1.44
C VAL A 150 5.97 -18.94 1.15
N VAL A 151 6.60 -17.78 1.35
CA VAL A 151 8.03 -17.61 1.05
C VAL A 151 8.96 -18.25 2.09
N ALA A 152 8.52 -18.41 3.34
CA ALA A 152 9.26 -19.14 4.36
C ALA A 152 9.19 -20.67 4.17
N THR A 153 8.17 -21.14 3.43
CA THR A 153 8.00 -22.57 3.16
C THR A 153 8.89 -22.99 2.00
N SER A 154 10.11 -23.47 2.30
CA SER A 154 10.90 -24.22 1.32
C SER A 154 10.33 -25.63 1.21
N PRO A 155 10.15 -26.19 -0.01
CA PRO A 155 9.67 -27.57 -0.19
C PRO A 155 10.62 -28.65 0.35
N ALA A 156 11.77 -28.28 0.93
CA ALA A 156 12.84 -29.20 1.31
C ALA A 156 12.98 -29.51 2.81
N SER A 157 12.14 -29.00 3.73
CA SER A 157 12.31 -29.32 5.16
C SER A 157 11.02 -29.40 6.00
N TRP A 158 11.01 -30.32 6.98
CA TRP A 158 9.98 -30.45 8.02
C TRP A 158 9.86 -29.19 8.90
N GLU A 159 10.96 -28.46 9.09
CA GLU A 159 10.99 -27.19 9.84
C GLU A 159 10.17 -26.09 9.13
N SER A 160 10.17 -26.09 7.79
CA SER A 160 9.39 -25.18 6.96
C SER A 160 7.87 -25.36 7.14
N HIS A 161 7.39 -26.59 7.35
CA HIS A 161 5.97 -26.86 7.63
C HIS A 161 5.53 -26.29 8.98
N LYS A 162 6.36 -26.44 10.02
CA LYS A 162 6.07 -25.87 11.35
C LYS A 162 6.04 -24.33 11.33
N ILE A 163 6.87 -23.68 10.52
CA ILE A 163 6.86 -22.22 10.37
C ILE A 163 5.58 -21.75 9.69
N ALA A 164 5.17 -22.41 8.61
CA ALA A 164 3.92 -22.13 7.90
C ALA A 164 2.72 -22.28 8.83
N GLU A 165 2.65 -23.40 9.55
CA GLU A 165 1.59 -23.68 10.53
C GLU A 165 1.57 -22.63 11.65
N ARG A 166 2.74 -22.23 12.19
CA ARG A 166 2.82 -21.15 13.20
C ARG A 166 2.32 -19.81 12.68
N ILE A 167 2.64 -19.45 11.44
CA ILE A 167 2.17 -18.20 10.84
C ILE A 167 0.66 -18.28 10.58
N GLU A 168 0.17 -19.42 10.09
CA GLU A 168 -1.26 -19.67 9.88
C GLU A 168 -2.05 -19.60 11.21
N GLN A 169 -1.55 -20.23 12.27
CA GLN A 169 -2.13 -20.15 13.60
C GLN A 169 -2.13 -18.70 14.13
N ARG A 170 -1.07 -17.92 13.88
CA ARG A 170 -1.06 -16.47 14.22
C ARG A 170 -2.12 -15.70 13.44
N ILE A 171 -2.30 -16.00 12.15
CA ILE A 171 -3.38 -15.41 11.35
C ILE A 171 -4.74 -15.76 11.98
N LEU A 172 -5.00 -17.05 12.26
CA LEU A 172 -6.26 -17.52 12.85
C LEU A 172 -6.54 -16.88 14.22
N ASN A 173 -5.53 -16.83 15.10
CA ASN A 173 -5.64 -16.25 16.44
C ASN A 173 -5.76 -14.72 16.42
N SER A 174 -5.26 -14.07 15.37
CA SER A 174 -5.44 -12.63 15.20
C SER A 174 -6.87 -12.25 14.76
N ASN A 175 -7.63 -13.16 14.13
CA ASN A 175 -8.95 -12.84 13.58
C ASN A 175 -9.95 -12.31 14.61
N PRO A 176 -10.14 -12.94 15.80
CA PRO A 176 -11.08 -12.42 16.79
C PRO A 176 -10.68 -11.04 17.30
N VAL A 177 -9.38 -10.78 17.47
CA VAL A 177 -8.86 -9.47 17.90
C VAL A 177 -9.11 -8.43 16.81
N MET A 178 -8.75 -8.74 15.56
CA MET A 178 -8.94 -7.84 14.42
C MET A 178 -10.42 -7.53 14.17
N GLU A 179 -11.30 -8.52 14.32
CA GLU A 179 -12.75 -8.36 14.18
C GLU A 179 -13.36 -7.58 15.35
N ALA A 180 -12.93 -7.84 16.59
CA ALA A 180 -13.36 -7.09 17.76
C ALA A 180 -13.00 -5.60 17.64
N PHE A 181 -11.76 -5.28 17.26
CA PHE A 181 -11.35 -3.89 17.01
C PHE A 181 -12.12 -3.27 15.84
N GLY A 182 -12.34 -4.01 14.75
CA GLY A 182 -13.14 -3.52 13.63
C GLY A 182 -14.60 -3.24 14.00
N ARG A 183 -15.17 -3.97 14.97
CA ARG A 183 -16.56 -3.78 15.47
C ARG A 183 -16.68 -2.67 16.51
N LEU A 184 -15.65 -2.45 17.33
CA LEU A 184 -15.64 -1.43 18.38
C LEU A 184 -15.41 -0.02 17.82
N SER A 185 -14.70 0.13 16.71
CA SER A 185 -14.50 1.41 16.03
C SER A 185 -15.72 1.80 15.16
N ARG A 186 -16.86 2.05 15.81
CA ARG A 186 -17.96 2.84 15.20
C ARG A 186 -17.74 4.35 15.35
N ASP A 187 -16.89 4.76 16.29
CA ASP A 187 -16.34 6.12 16.37
C ASP A 187 -15.01 6.21 15.62
N THR A 188 -14.80 7.38 15.03
CA THR A 188 -13.72 7.86 14.13
C THR A 188 -12.28 7.66 14.65
N ARG A 189 -11.90 6.45 15.08
CA ARG A 189 -10.52 6.12 15.49
C ARG A 189 -9.78 5.56 14.29
N GLN A 190 -8.73 6.25 13.87
CA GLN A 190 -7.85 5.79 12.80
C GLN A 190 -6.97 4.65 13.33
N LEU A 191 -7.44 3.41 13.22
CA LEU A 191 -6.62 2.24 13.55
C LEU A 191 -5.44 2.13 12.57
N VAL A 192 -4.24 1.94 13.11
CA VAL A 192 -3.02 1.68 12.34
C VAL A 192 -2.57 0.25 12.62
N PHE A 193 -2.39 -0.55 11.57
CA PHE A 193 -1.94 -1.93 11.68
C PHE A 193 -0.43 -1.96 11.40
N VAL A 194 0.35 -2.46 12.35
CA VAL A 194 1.81 -2.55 12.25
C VAL A 194 2.21 -4.03 12.20
N LEU A 195 2.82 -4.45 11.11
CA LEU A 195 3.43 -5.77 10.99
C LEU A 195 4.92 -5.66 11.29
N ALA A 196 5.38 -6.24 12.38
CA ALA A 196 6.80 -6.34 12.70
C ALA A 196 7.36 -7.66 12.16
N LEU A 197 8.46 -7.59 11.42
CA LEU A 197 9.19 -8.74 10.89
C LEU A 197 10.54 -8.84 11.60
N GLU A 198 10.69 -9.88 12.40
CA GLU A 198 11.93 -10.26 13.07
C GLU A 198 12.56 -11.47 12.36
N PRO A 199 13.87 -11.71 12.55
CA PRO A 199 14.59 -12.79 11.85
C PRO A 199 14.02 -14.19 12.09
N ARG A 200 13.29 -14.38 13.20
CA ARG A 200 12.71 -15.67 13.61
C ARG A 200 11.19 -15.70 13.61
N CYS A 201 10.51 -14.57 13.40
CA CYS A 201 9.05 -14.50 13.49
C CYS A 201 8.45 -13.18 12.98
N ALA A 202 7.19 -13.23 12.54
CA ALA A 202 6.40 -12.05 12.16
C ALA A 202 5.26 -11.82 13.16
N PHE A 203 5.10 -10.60 13.66
CA PHE A 203 4.05 -10.21 14.60
C PHE A 203 3.14 -9.14 14.00
N LEU A 204 1.84 -9.22 14.30
CA LEU A 204 0.89 -8.17 14.00
C LEU A 204 0.55 -7.42 15.29
N SER A 205 0.83 -6.12 15.30
CA SER A 205 0.46 -5.19 16.36
C SER A 205 -0.61 -4.23 15.84
N ILE A 206 -1.65 -3.98 16.63
CA ILE A 206 -2.67 -2.98 16.33
C ILE A 206 -2.39 -1.78 17.23
N VAL A 207 -2.20 -0.61 16.62
CA VAL A 207 -2.00 0.65 17.33
C VAL A 207 -3.25 1.50 17.13
N SER A 208 -3.93 1.84 18.23
CA SER A 208 -4.97 2.87 18.24
C SER A 208 -4.27 4.21 18.42
N ASN A 209 -4.48 5.15 17.51
CA ASN A 209 -4.07 6.53 17.75
C ASN A 209 -5.15 7.17 18.63
N ASP A 210 -4.94 7.14 19.94
CA ASP A 210 -5.79 7.89 20.88
C ASP A 210 -5.32 9.36 20.83
N SER A 211 -6.18 10.23 20.30
CA SER A 211 -6.02 11.69 20.36
C SER A 211 -6.67 12.25 21.61
#